data_AF-A0A6M0CE93-F1
#
_entry.id   AF-A0A6M0CE93-F1
#
_cell.length_a   1.000
_cell.length_b   1.000
_cell.length_c   1.000
_cell.angle_alpha   90.00
_cell.angle_beta   90.00
_cell.angle_gamma   90.00
#
_symmetry.space_group_name_H-M   'P 1'
#
loop_
_entity.id
_entity.type
_entity.pdbx_description
1 polymer ?
#
loop_
_entity_poly.entity_id
_entity_poly.type
_entity_poly.pdbx_seq_one_letter_code
_entity_poly.pdbx_strand_id
1 'polypeptide(L)'
;MNTEKLDWRRLEKALTVEAETGFNNIQGKQYLFNDFLSISLSNPPEILPKFFVRKCQETSRQFARYSEMNLEERQDLIGKTREFLAELKSVCEAAERAVKKNEERIKEEPNQAKVNSTPISTIASSSPTFSSNSYLDRELTYIKGVGPRNR
;
A
#
# COMPACT_ATOMS: atom_id res chain seq x y z
N MET A 1 10.45 24.22 -7.03
CA MET A 1 10.36 23.33 -5.85
C MET A 1 8.99 22.70 -5.91
N ASN A 2 8.88 21.48 -6.43
CA ASN A 2 7.61 20.95 -6.95
C ASN A 2 7.15 19.77 -6.07
N THR A 3 6.98 20.05 -4.78
CA THR A 3 6.82 19.05 -3.70
C THR A 3 5.36 18.72 -3.39
N GLU A 4 4.50 18.62 -4.40
CA GLU A 4 3.04 18.40 -4.22
C GLU A 4 2.54 17.01 -4.64
N LYS A 5 3.36 16.16 -5.29
CA LYS A 5 2.95 14.79 -5.61
C LYS A 5 4.11 13.82 -5.48
N LEU A 6 3.84 12.67 -4.86
CA LEU A 6 4.80 11.56 -4.78
C LEU A 6 4.95 10.96 -6.19
N ASP A 7 6.16 10.96 -6.74
CA ASP A 7 6.43 10.44 -8.08
C ASP A 7 6.38 8.90 -8.11
N TRP A 8 5.18 8.31 -8.13
CA TRP A 8 4.95 6.85 -8.12
C TRP A 8 5.82 6.10 -9.13
N ARG A 9 5.88 6.58 -10.37
CA ARG A 9 6.70 5.97 -11.44
C ARG A 9 8.20 5.97 -11.11
N ARG A 10 8.68 6.97 -10.37
CA ARG A 10 10.09 7.11 -10.01
C ARG A 10 10.46 6.19 -8.85
N LEU A 11 9.55 6.01 -7.89
CA LEU A 11 9.67 5.03 -6.82
C LEU A 11 9.62 3.59 -7.35
N GLU A 12 8.61 3.26 -8.16
CA GLU A 12 8.49 1.96 -8.84
C GLU A 12 9.77 1.64 -9.63
N LYS A 13 10.25 2.60 -10.45
CA LYS A 13 11.48 2.41 -11.23
C LYS A 13 12.73 2.25 -10.35
N ALA A 14 12.87 3.01 -9.28
CA ALA A 14 14.02 2.88 -8.37
C ALA A 14 14.07 1.47 -7.75
N LEU A 15 12.93 0.96 -7.29
CA LEU A 15 12.81 -0.40 -6.74
C LEU A 15 13.12 -1.49 -7.77
N THR A 16 12.70 -1.31 -9.03
CA THR A 16 13.05 -2.24 -10.11
C THR A 16 14.55 -2.26 -10.38
N VAL A 17 15.19 -1.09 -10.56
CA VAL A 17 16.63 -1.05 -10.91
C VAL A 17 17.49 -1.56 -9.74
N GLU A 18 17.12 -1.28 -8.49
CA GLU A 18 17.80 -1.83 -7.32
C GLU A 18 17.70 -3.37 -7.24
N ALA A 19 16.54 -3.95 -7.59
CA ALA A 19 16.36 -5.39 -7.66
C ALA A 19 17.13 -6.04 -8.84
N GLU A 20 17.14 -5.39 -10.00
CA GLU A 20 17.92 -5.82 -11.18
C GLU A 20 19.44 -5.76 -10.94
N THR A 21 19.90 -4.79 -10.13
CA THR A 21 21.32 -4.60 -9.81
C THR A 21 21.78 -5.34 -8.55
N GLY A 22 20.91 -6.13 -7.91
CA GLY A 22 21.27 -7.03 -6.82
C GLY A 22 21.40 -6.39 -5.44
N PHE A 23 20.59 -5.37 -5.12
CA PHE A 23 20.44 -4.82 -3.76
C PHE A 23 21.70 -4.11 -3.22
N ASN A 24 22.47 -3.52 -4.14
CA ASN A 24 23.78 -2.91 -3.91
C ASN A 24 23.73 -1.42 -3.47
N ASN A 25 22.55 -0.86 -3.20
CA ASN A 25 22.29 0.55 -2.90
C ASN A 25 22.84 1.50 -3.97
N ILE A 26 22.31 1.40 -5.19
CA ILE A 26 22.90 2.09 -6.35
C ILE A 26 22.90 3.62 -6.20
N GLN A 27 23.98 4.25 -6.65
CA GLN A 27 24.08 5.70 -6.70
C GLN A 27 23.31 6.25 -7.92
N GLY A 28 22.26 7.01 -7.66
CA GLY A 28 21.54 7.77 -8.69
C GLY A 28 22.22 9.10 -9.03
N LYS A 29 21.57 9.90 -9.88
CA LYS A 29 22.09 11.20 -10.33
C LYS A 29 22.29 12.27 -9.23
N GLN A 30 21.67 12.09 -8.06
CA GLN A 30 21.64 13.08 -6.97
C GLN A 30 21.73 12.46 -5.57
N TYR A 31 21.22 11.24 -5.40
CA TYR A 31 21.14 10.53 -4.12
C TYR A 31 21.40 9.04 -4.33
N LEU A 32 21.83 8.34 -3.28
CA LEU A 32 21.78 6.88 -3.21
C LEU A 32 20.33 6.38 -3.24
N PHE A 33 20.12 5.12 -3.60
CA PHE A 33 18.79 4.49 -3.63
C PHE A 33 18.09 4.58 -2.26
N ASN A 34 18.78 4.23 -1.17
CA ASN A 34 18.24 4.26 0.18
C ASN A 34 17.81 5.67 0.62
N ASP A 35 18.65 6.67 0.35
CA ASP A 35 18.37 8.07 0.71
C ASP A 35 17.20 8.62 -0.11
N PHE A 36 17.15 8.30 -1.41
CA PHE A 36 16.03 8.68 -2.28
C PHE A 36 14.70 8.10 -1.78
N LEU A 37 14.66 6.82 -1.40
CA LEU A 37 13.47 6.17 -0.83
C LEU A 37 13.10 6.78 0.53
N SER A 38 14.08 6.96 1.43
CA SER A 38 13.89 7.55 2.75
C SER A 38 13.30 8.97 2.66
N ILE A 39 13.90 9.86 1.87
CA ILE A 39 13.45 11.25 1.68
C ILE A 39 12.06 11.32 1.04
N SER A 40 11.80 10.46 0.03
CA SER A 40 10.50 10.43 -0.65
C SER A 40 9.39 9.98 0.30
N LEU A 41 9.60 8.88 1.03
CA LEU A 41 8.61 8.33 1.97
C LEU A 41 8.46 9.15 3.27
N SER A 42 9.44 10.01 3.59
CA SER A 42 9.36 10.95 4.70
C SER A 42 8.30 12.06 4.48
N ASN A 43 8.02 12.40 3.21
CA ASN A 43 7.08 13.46 2.82
C ASN A 43 5.86 12.90 2.05
N PRO A 44 4.98 12.10 2.70
CA PRO A 44 3.77 11.59 2.07
C PRO A 44 2.75 12.72 1.83
N PRO A 45 2.01 12.73 0.70
CA PRO A 45 0.93 13.68 0.45
C PRO A 45 -0.14 13.71 1.55
N GLU A 46 -0.59 14.90 1.96
CA GLU A 46 -1.58 15.08 3.04
C GLU A 46 -2.94 14.44 2.75
N ILE A 47 -3.27 14.20 1.47
CA ILE A 47 -4.51 13.53 1.04
C ILE A 47 -4.55 12.03 1.40
N LEU A 48 -3.42 11.46 1.87
CA LEU A 48 -3.34 10.05 2.26
C LEU A 48 -3.96 9.79 3.64
N PRO A 49 -4.72 8.70 3.82
CA PRO A 49 -5.21 8.31 5.14
C PRO A 49 -4.07 8.11 6.14
N LYS A 50 -4.29 8.50 7.40
CA LYS A 50 -3.28 8.47 8.49
C LYS A 50 -2.56 7.13 8.64
N PHE A 51 -3.21 6.01 8.35
CA PHE A 51 -2.60 4.68 8.32
C PHE A 51 -1.45 4.56 7.31
N PHE A 52 -1.68 5.02 6.07
CA PHE A 52 -0.68 5.01 5.01
C PHE A 52 0.47 5.97 5.32
N VAL A 53 0.18 7.16 5.87
CA VAL A 53 1.19 8.12 6.35
C VAL A 53 2.12 7.48 7.39
N ARG A 54 1.57 6.74 8.37
CA ARG A 54 2.38 5.99 9.35
C ARG A 54 3.25 4.91 8.70
N LYS A 55 2.69 4.13 7.77
CA LYS A 55 3.42 3.07 7.06
C LYS A 55 4.55 3.66 6.20
N CYS A 56 4.33 4.78 5.50
CA CYS A 56 5.39 5.54 4.80
C CYS A 56 6.52 6.00 5.75
N GLN A 57 6.19 6.62 6.89
CA GLN A 57 7.17 7.06 7.88
C GLN A 57 8.01 5.90 8.43
N GLU A 58 7.39 4.74 8.66
CA GLU A 58 8.08 3.57 9.18
C GLU A 58 8.98 2.90 8.12
N THR A 59 8.52 2.82 6.87
CA THR A 59 9.35 2.35 5.75
C THR A 59 10.51 3.31 5.45
N SER A 60 10.32 4.63 5.57
CA SER A 60 11.38 5.65 5.47
C SER A 60 12.52 5.39 6.49
N ARG A 61 12.18 5.12 7.75
CA ARG A 61 13.15 4.76 8.80
C ARG A 61 13.91 3.47 8.51
N GLN A 62 13.24 2.46 7.95
CA GLN A 62 13.90 1.23 7.54
C GLN A 62 14.91 1.48 6.41
N PHE A 63 14.55 2.29 5.40
CA PHE A 63 15.50 2.68 4.35
C PHE A 63 16.67 3.55 4.85
N ALA A 64 16.49 4.34 5.91
CA ALA A 64 17.62 5.03 6.55
C ALA A 64 18.68 4.06 7.10
N ARG A 65 18.31 2.82 7.44
CA ARG A 65 19.20 1.74 7.92
C ARG A 65 19.59 0.72 6.85
N TYR A 66 19.19 0.93 5.59
CA TYR A 66 19.41 -0.01 4.48
C TYR A 66 20.89 -0.43 4.30
N SER A 67 21.82 0.51 4.53
CA SER A 67 23.26 0.25 4.46
C SER A 67 23.78 -0.70 5.55
N GLU A 68 23.10 -0.76 6.71
CA GLU A 68 23.41 -1.68 7.82
C GLU A 68 22.80 -3.08 7.60
N MET A 69 21.75 -3.19 6.80
CA MET A 69 21.01 -4.43 6.54
C MET A 69 21.78 -5.40 5.65
N ASN A 70 21.56 -6.69 5.88
CA ASN A 70 22.05 -7.77 5.03
C ASN A 70 21.22 -7.90 3.73
N LEU A 71 21.67 -8.71 2.78
CA LEU A 71 21.07 -8.82 1.45
C LEU A 71 19.63 -9.38 1.48
N GLU A 72 19.33 -10.33 2.37
CA GLU A 72 18.00 -10.93 2.53
C GLU A 72 17.00 -9.94 3.16
N GLU A 73 17.44 -9.18 4.17
CA GLU A 73 16.67 -8.07 4.76
C GLU A 73 16.35 -6.98 3.72
N ARG A 74 17.30 -6.64 2.85
CA ARG A 74 17.09 -5.67 1.75
C ARG A 74 16.08 -6.17 0.73
N GLN A 75 16.14 -7.46 0.37
CA GLN A 75 15.19 -8.11 -0.53
C GLN A 75 13.77 -8.07 0.02
N ASP A 76 13.59 -8.50 1.27
CA ASP A 76 12.30 -8.50 1.97
C ASP A 76 11.72 -7.08 2.10
N LEU A 77 12.54 -6.11 2.51
CA LEU A 77 12.13 -4.71 2.62
C LEU A 77 11.67 -4.13 1.27
N ILE A 78 12.36 -4.45 0.18
CA ILE A 78 11.97 -4.01 -1.17
C ILE A 78 10.71 -4.72 -1.66
N GLY A 79 10.55 -6.02 -1.39
CA GLY A 79 9.31 -6.76 -1.66
C GLY A 79 8.10 -6.12 -0.98
N LYS A 80 8.17 -5.96 0.35
CA LYS A 80 7.13 -5.30 1.16
C LYS A 80 6.84 -3.87 0.70
N THR A 81 7.87 -3.13 0.30
CA THR A 81 7.70 -1.75 -0.22
C THR A 81 6.99 -1.74 -1.57
N ARG A 82 7.28 -2.68 -2.48
CA ARG A 82 6.60 -2.79 -3.78
C ARG A 82 5.12 -3.12 -3.63
N GLU A 83 4.78 -4.08 -2.76
CA GLU A 83 3.39 -4.42 -2.43
C GLU A 83 2.65 -3.22 -1.83
N PHE A 84 3.28 -2.53 -0.88
CA PHE A 84 2.73 -1.33 -0.24
C PHE A 84 2.48 -0.19 -1.24
N LEU A 85 3.39 0.07 -2.17
CA LEU A 85 3.19 1.11 -3.18
C LEU A 85 2.05 0.75 -4.15
N ALA A 86 1.88 -0.53 -4.49
CA ALA A 86 0.75 -0.98 -5.32
C ALA A 86 -0.60 -0.83 -4.59
N GLU A 87 -0.67 -1.19 -3.30
CA GLU A 87 -1.81 -0.95 -2.41
C GLU A 87 -2.15 0.55 -2.36
N LEU A 88 -1.15 1.38 -2.08
CA LEU A 88 -1.28 2.84 -1.92
C LEU A 88 -1.75 3.54 -3.20
N LYS A 89 -1.23 3.12 -4.35
CA LYS A 89 -1.65 3.60 -5.68
C LYS A 89 -3.10 3.23 -5.98
N SER A 90 -3.51 1.99 -5.70
CA SER A 90 -4.89 1.52 -5.86
C SER A 90 -5.88 2.35 -5.02
N VAL A 91 -5.53 2.65 -3.76
CA VAL A 91 -6.32 3.51 -2.88
C VAL A 91 -6.42 4.95 -3.42
N CYS A 92 -5.33 5.51 -3.95
CA CYS A 92 -5.35 6.85 -4.57
C CYS A 92 -6.23 6.88 -5.83
N GLU A 93 -6.11 5.89 -6.73
CA GLU A 93 -6.94 5.80 -7.94
C GLU A 93 -8.43 5.59 -7.60
N ALA A 94 -8.74 4.82 -6.55
CA ALA A 94 -10.11 4.66 -6.06
C ALA A 94 -10.68 5.98 -5.49
N ALA A 95 -9.87 6.74 -4.75
CA ALA A 95 -10.26 8.06 -4.24
C ALA A 95 -10.49 9.08 -5.36
N GLU A 96 -9.58 9.16 -6.35
CA GLU A 96 -9.74 10.04 -7.53
C GLU A 96 -11.01 9.69 -8.34
N ARG A 97 -11.36 8.41 -8.47
CA ARG A 97 -12.63 7.97 -9.10
C ARG A 97 -13.87 8.35 -8.30
N ALA A 98 -13.81 8.28 -6.97
CA ALA A 98 -14.91 8.67 -6.10
C ALA A 98 -15.23 10.17 -6.21
N VAL A 99 -14.20 11.03 -6.27
CA VAL A 99 -14.38 12.49 -6.41
C VAL A 99 -15.12 12.85 -7.71
N LYS A 100 -14.73 12.27 -8.85
CA LYS A 100 -15.39 12.55 -10.15
C LYS A 100 -16.89 12.21 -10.15
N LYS A 101 -17.27 11.11 -9.51
CA LYS A 101 -18.68 10.69 -9.39
C LYS A 101 -19.51 11.66 -8.53
N ASN A 102 -18.86 12.42 -7.65
CA ASN A 102 -19.52 13.41 -6.79
C ASN A 102 -19.75 14.74 -7.53
N GLU A 103 -18.79 15.15 -8.38
CA GLU A 103 -18.91 16.38 -9.19
C GLU A 103 -20.05 16.31 -10.21
N GLU A 104 -20.29 15.14 -10.83
CA GLU A 104 -21.44 14.93 -11.74
C GLU A 104 -22.80 15.01 -11.01
N ARG A 105 -22.83 14.74 -9.69
CA ARG A 105 -24.08 14.70 -8.89
C ARG A 105 -24.53 16.07 -8.35
N ILE A 106 -23.70 17.11 -8.45
CA ILE A 106 -24.03 18.45 -7.90
C ILE A 106 -24.91 19.28 -8.87
N LYS A 107 -25.25 18.75 -10.05
CA LYS A 107 -26.18 19.41 -11.01
C LYS A 107 -27.67 19.06 -10.81
N GLU A 108 -28.04 18.30 -9.79
CA GLU A 108 -29.44 17.97 -9.50
C GLU A 108 -29.85 18.48 -8.10
N GLU A 109 -30.72 19.49 -8.08
CA GLU A 109 -31.30 20.09 -6.87
C GLU A 109 -32.31 19.17 -6.15
N PRO A 110 -32.65 19.43 -4.87
CA PRO A 110 -33.03 18.38 -3.93
C PRO A 110 -34.53 18.13 -3.83
N ASN A 111 -34.92 16.86 -3.63
CA ASN A 111 -36.26 16.50 -3.13
C ASN A 111 -36.23 15.41 -2.05
N GLN A 112 -36.30 15.89 -0.81
CA GLN A 112 -36.94 15.39 0.42
C GLN A 112 -37.23 13.89 0.69
N ALA A 113 -37.19 13.60 2.00
CA ALA A 113 -37.72 12.42 2.71
C ALA A 113 -36.89 11.11 2.63
N LYS A 114 -36.82 10.28 3.68
CA LYS A 114 -37.50 10.31 4.99
C LYS A 114 -36.62 9.72 6.10
N VAL A 115 -36.73 10.28 7.31
CA VAL A 115 -36.17 9.74 8.56
C VAL A 115 -36.84 8.40 8.90
N ASN A 116 -36.11 7.46 9.52
CA ASN A 116 -36.63 6.48 10.48
C ASN A 116 -35.48 5.84 11.30
N SER A 117 -35.77 5.46 12.55
CA SER A 117 -34.76 5.22 13.61
C SER A 117 -34.58 3.74 13.99
N THR A 118 -33.37 3.38 14.43
CA THR A 118 -32.95 2.47 15.56
C THR A 118 -33.88 1.33 16.05
N PRO A 119 -33.37 0.14 16.51
CA PRO A 119 -32.31 0.10 17.54
C PRO A 119 -31.32 -1.11 17.55
N ILE A 120 -30.52 -1.10 18.62
CA ILE A 120 -29.34 -1.91 19.00
C ILE A 120 -29.62 -3.40 19.28
N SER A 121 -28.72 -4.28 18.81
CA SER A 121 -28.12 -5.45 19.52
C SER A 121 -26.99 -6.05 18.64
N THR A 122 -26.04 -6.89 19.08
CA THR A 122 -25.75 -7.54 20.38
C THR A 122 -24.22 -7.57 20.58
N ILE A 123 -23.70 -7.63 21.82
CA ILE A 123 -22.27 -7.88 22.11
C ILE A 123 -21.99 -9.39 22.13
N ALA A 124 -21.01 -9.88 21.38
CA ALA A 124 -20.53 -11.26 21.49
C ALA A 124 -19.00 -11.34 21.28
N SER A 125 -18.29 -11.69 22.34
CA SER A 125 -16.84 -11.85 22.35
C SER A 125 -16.42 -13.18 21.72
N SER A 126 -15.52 -13.14 20.73
CA SER A 126 -14.71 -14.30 20.35
C SER A 126 -13.29 -13.87 19.98
N SER A 127 -12.31 -14.46 20.66
CA SER A 127 -10.89 -14.11 20.57
C SER A 127 -10.28 -14.59 19.24
N PRO A 128 -9.45 -13.77 18.56
CA PRO A 128 -8.58 -14.26 17.50
C PRO A 128 -7.20 -14.63 18.07
N THR A 129 -6.95 -15.92 18.26
CA THR A 129 -5.59 -16.45 18.43
C THR A 129 -4.87 -16.40 17.08
N PHE A 130 -4.13 -15.32 16.80
CA PHE A 130 -3.31 -15.23 15.59
C PHE A 130 -1.98 -15.96 15.79
N SER A 131 -1.98 -17.26 15.48
CA SER A 131 -0.75 -18.04 15.32
C SER A 131 -0.30 -17.98 13.86
N SER A 132 0.96 -17.58 13.67
CA SER A 132 1.88 -17.99 12.61
C SER A 132 1.32 -18.37 11.23
N ASN A 133 1.65 -17.61 10.18
CA ASN A 133 2.93 -17.86 9.49
C ASN A 133 3.20 -16.87 8.33
N SER A 134 4.44 -16.43 8.23
CA SER A 134 5.08 -16.16 6.94
C SER A 134 5.24 -17.46 6.16
N TYR A 135 4.94 -17.48 4.85
CA TYR A 135 5.83 -18.06 3.83
C TYR A 135 5.30 -17.79 2.41
N LEU A 136 6.18 -17.28 1.54
CA LEU A 136 5.94 -17.20 0.10
C LEU A 136 6.19 -18.56 -0.54
N ASP A 137 5.22 -19.47 -0.49
CA ASP A 137 5.13 -20.54 -1.48
C ASP A 137 3.71 -21.08 -1.62
N ARG A 138 3.11 -20.88 -2.79
CA ARG A 138 2.17 -21.85 -3.35
C ARG A 138 2.04 -21.71 -4.86
N GLU A 139 2.58 -22.69 -5.55
CA GLU A 139 2.54 -22.84 -7.01
C GLU A 139 1.14 -22.74 -7.61
N LEU A 140 1.04 -22.21 -8.83
CA LEU A 140 -0.16 -22.36 -9.65
C LEU A 140 -0.33 -23.83 -10.07
N THR A 141 -1.16 -24.59 -9.35
CA THR A 141 -1.81 -25.78 -9.92
C THR A 141 -3.32 -25.71 -9.70
N TYR A 142 -4.00 -25.05 -10.65
CA TYR A 142 -5.47 -25.04 -10.73
C TYR A 142 -5.98 -26.42 -11.17
N ILE A 143 -6.27 -27.30 -10.21
CA ILE A 143 -6.91 -28.59 -10.49
C ILE A 143 -8.40 -28.33 -10.77
N LYS A 144 -8.75 -28.37 -12.06
CA LYS A 144 -10.11 -28.09 -12.52
C LYS A 144 -11.09 -29.22 -12.16
N GLY A 145 -11.88 -28.99 -11.12
CA GLY A 145 -13.21 -29.58 -10.96
C GLY A 145 -13.31 -30.86 -10.12
N VAL A 146 -13.51 -30.68 -8.81
CA VAL A 146 -14.34 -31.60 -8.02
C VAL A 146 -15.26 -30.75 -7.14
N GLY A 147 -16.55 -30.71 -7.47
CA GLY A 147 -17.57 -30.06 -6.66
C GLY A 147 -18.15 -31.03 -5.62
N PRO A 148 -18.54 -30.58 -4.42
CA PRO A 148 -19.11 -31.46 -3.40
C PRO A 148 -20.50 -31.92 -3.81
N ARG A 149 -20.76 -33.23 -3.71
CA ARG A 149 -22.11 -33.79 -3.84
C ARG A 149 -22.48 -34.57 -2.59
N ASN A 150 -23.24 -33.93 -1.72
CA ASN A 150 -23.95 -34.61 -0.64
C ASN A 150 -25.03 -35.53 -1.24
N ARG A 151 -25.04 -36.80 -0.85
CA ARG A 151 -26.24 -37.50 -0.38
C ARG A 151 -25.86 -38.79 0.34
#